data_AF-A0A953SJA6-F1
#
_entry.id   AF-A0A953SJA6-F1
#
_cell.length_a   1.000
_cell.length_b   1.000
_cell.length_c   1.000
_cell.angle_alpha   90.00
_cell.angle_beta   90.00
_cell.angle_gamma   90.00
#
_symmetry.space_group_name_H-M   'P 1'
#
loop_
_entity.id
_entity.type
_entity.pdbx_description
1 polymer ?
#
loop_
_entity_poly.entity_id
_entity_poly.type
_entity_poly.pdbx_seq_one_letter_code
_entity_poly.pdbx_strand_id
1 'polypeptide(L)'
;MKRSLPPIAVILLSASWTLASPGIDTDADGWLDTFPLTNDKIVPSGNSPYFPLEPGSFVVLGELRPAGSEFVLITVLHETETVDGIRTRVVEEREYRDGYLLEVSRNFFGTAEKTGDILYFGEDVDDYKDRRVAGHSGVWRAGRDGARAGLFLPGAPAAGMKYYLE
;
A
#
# COMPACT_ATOMS: atom_id res chain seq x y z
N MET A 1 -51.17 -36.98 44.23
CA MET A 1 -49.70 -37.08 44.03
C MET A 1 -49.28 -36.09 42.94
N LYS A 2 -48.62 -34.99 43.30
CA LYS A 2 -47.98 -34.06 42.35
C LYS A 2 -46.49 -34.04 42.70
N ARG A 3 -45.63 -34.45 41.76
CA ARG A 3 -44.16 -34.43 41.89
C ARG A 3 -43.65 -33.13 41.25
N SER A 4 -42.97 -32.28 42.01
CA SER A 4 -42.22 -31.14 41.46
C SER A 4 -40.82 -31.58 41.06
N LEU A 5 -40.38 -31.23 39.86
CA LEU A 5 -38.99 -31.40 39.42
C LEU A 5 -38.12 -30.22 39.93
N PRO A 6 -36.83 -30.43 40.20
CA PRO A 6 -35.92 -29.36 40.60
C PRO A 6 -35.51 -28.51 39.39
N PRO A 7 -35.07 -27.25 39.58
CA PRO A 7 -34.61 -26.42 38.49
C PRO A 7 -33.24 -26.90 38.00
N ILE A 8 -33.10 -27.03 36.67
CA ILE A 8 -31.84 -27.29 35.99
C ILE A 8 -31.10 -25.95 35.87
N ALA A 9 -29.96 -25.82 36.52
CA ALA A 9 -29.04 -24.70 36.30
C ALA A 9 -28.29 -24.94 34.98
N VAL A 10 -28.55 -24.10 33.98
CA VAL A 10 -27.77 -24.05 32.75
C VAL A 10 -26.55 -23.17 33.02
N ILE A 11 -25.38 -23.79 33.14
CA ILE A 11 -24.10 -23.07 33.17
C ILE A 11 -23.67 -22.85 31.71
N LEU A 12 -23.83 -21.62 31.22
CA LEU A 12 -23.23 -21.18 29.96
C LEU A 12 -21.74 -20.91 30.21
N LEU A 13 -20.86 -21.84 29.81
CA LEU A 13 -19.45 -21.53 29.64
C LEU A 13 -19.27 -20.78 28.31
N SER A 14 -19.12 -19.46 28.38
CA SER A 14 -18.56 -18.68 27.28
C SER A 14 -17.04 -18.87 27.28
N ALA A 15 -16.52 -19.73 26.40
CA ALA A 15 -15.10 -19.74 26.09
C ALA A 15 -14.83 -18.58 25.12
N SER A 16 -14.37 -17.45 25.66
CA SER A 16 -13.83 -16.36 24.84
C SER A 16 -12.44 -16.78 24.35
N TRP A 17 -12.34 -17.10 23.07
CA TRP A 17 -11.05 -17.24 22.39
C TRP A 17 -10.60 -15.84 22.02
N THR A 18 -9.75 -15.22 22.85
CA THR A 18 -9.06 -13.99 22.48
C THR A 18 -7.97 -14.37 21.49
N LEU A 19 -8.24 -14.21 20.19
CA LEU A 19 -7.18 -14.12 19.19
C LEU A 19 -6.36 -12.88 19.54
N ALA A 20 -5.17 -13.08 20.11
CA ALA A 20 -4.19 -12.02 20.22
C ALA A 20 -3.71 -11.72 18.81
N SER A 21 -4.26 -10.65 18.20
CA SER A 21 -3.60 -10.03 17.05
C SER A 21 -2.20 -9.62 17.49
N PRO A 22 -1.14 -9.91 16.71
CA PRO A 22 0.17 -9.36 17.00
C PRO A 22 0.01 -7.83 17.13
N GLY A 23 0.41 -7.31 18.29
CA GLY A 23 0.26 -5.89 18.61
C GLY A 23 0.98 -5.06 17.56
N ILE A 24 0.21 -4.23 16.87
CA ILE A 24 0.71 -3.14 16.05
C ILE A 24 1.29 -2.11 17.04
N ASP A 25 2.61 -1.92 17.04
CA ASP A 25 3.29 -1.00 17.96
C ASP A 25 3.02 0.43 17.50
N THR A 26 2.30 1.20 18.30
CA THR A 26 1.94 2.59 17.97
C THR A 26 2.61 3.53 18.96
N ASP A 27 2.99 4.72 18.50
CA ASP A 27 3.47 5.78 19.36
C ASP A 27 2.40 6.28 20.36
N ALA A 28 2.78 7.24 21.22
CA ALA A 28 1.91 7.79 22.25
C ALA A 28 0.63 8.48 21.70
N ASP A 29 0.61 8.85 20.42
CA ASP A 29 -0.50 9.54 19.75
C ASP A 29 -1.32 8.58 18.83
N GLY A 30 -0.97 7.29 18.85
CA GLY A 30 -1.62 6.22 18.11
C GLY A 30 -1.16 6.11 16.66
N TRP A 31 -0.02 6.69 16.30
CA TRP A 31 0.60 6.49 14.99
C TRP A 31 1.39 5.19 14.96
N LEU A 32 1.13 4.39 13.94
CA LEU A 32 2.03 3.32 13.56
C LEU A 32 3.22 3.93 12.82
N ASP A 33 4.36 4.04 13.51
CA ASP A 33 5.62 4.59 13.00
C ASP A 33 6.69 3.53 12.72
N THR A 34 6.45 2.30 13.19
CA THR A 34 7.35 1.16 13.08
C THR A 34 6.62 -0.05 12.52
N PHE A 35 6.92 -0.38 11.28
CA PHE A 35 6.42 -1.58 10.62
C PHE A 35 7.49 -2.66 10.73
N PRO A 36 7.22 -3.85 11.30
CA PRO A 36 8.17 -4.94 11.30
C PRO A 36 8.26 -5.56 9.90
N LEU A 37 8.87 -4.83 8.96
CA LEU A 37 9.11 -5.26 7.57
C LEU A 37 9.97 -6.54 7.49
N THR A 38 10.65 -6.90 8.57
CA THR A 38 11.72 -7.91 8.61
C THR A 38 11.24 -9.36 8.79
N ASN A 39 9.98 -9.61 9.12
CA ASN A 39 9.47 -10.97 9.42
C ASN A 39 8.56 -11.56 8.34
N ASP A 40 8.34 -10.83 7.24
CA ASP A 40 7.50 -11.24 6.14
C ASP A 40 8.27 -11.30 4.81
N LYS A 41 7.81 -12.17 3.92
CA LYS A 41 8.34 -12.27 2.56
C LYS A 41 7.61 -11.24 1.70
N ILE A 42 8.37 -10.34 1.09
CA ILE A 42 7.83 -9.33 0.18
C ILE A 42 7.83 -9.89 -1.25
N VAL A 43 6.70 -9.74 -1.95
CA VAL A 43 6.50 -10.23 -3.32
C VAL A 43 5.99 -9.11 -4.25
N PRO A 44 6.34 -9.12 -5.55
CA PRO A 44 5.93 -8.09 -6.53
C PRO A 44 4.53 -8.35 -7.11
N SER A 45 3.64 -8.88 -6.29
CA SER A 45 2.30 -9.32 -6.69
C SER A 45 1.38 -9.32 -5.48
N GLY A 46 0.12 -8.99 -5.69
CA GLY A 46 -0.88 -8.97 -4.63
C GLY A 46 -2.22 -8.53 -5.21
N ASN A 47 -3.31 -9.01 -4.62
CA ASN A 47 -4.68 -8.73 -5.06
C ASN A 47 -5.45 -7.89 -4.03
N SER A 48 -4.78 -6.92 -3.41
CA SER A 48 -5.43 -5.98 -2.50
C SER A 48 -6.63 -5.34 -3.19
N PRO A 49 -7.80 -5.26 -2.53
CA PRO A 49 -9.00 -4.64 -3.11
C PRO A 49 -8.84 -3.13 -3.33
N TYR A 50 -7.80 -2.52 -2.74
CA TYR A 50 -7.57 -1.08 -2.78
C TYR A 50 -6.42 -0.69 -3.71
N PHE A 51 -5.41 -1.56 -3.86
CA PHE A 51 -4.23 -1.30 -4.69
C PHE A 51 -3.64 -2.63 -5.20
N PRO A 52 -4.28 -3.27 -6.20
CA PRO A 52 -3.82 -4.54 -6.74
C PRO A 52 -2.51 -4.35 -7.51
N LEU A 53 -1.54 -5.24 -7.30
CA LEU A 53 -0.29 -5.28 -8.07
C LEU A 53 -0.39 -6.27 -9.23
N GLU A 54 -1.55 -6.30 -9.90
CA GLU A 54 -1.84 -7.16 -11.04
C GLU A 54 -1.36 -6.50 -12.36
N PRO A 55 -0.37 -7.08 -13.06
CA PRO A 55 0.15 -6.50 -14.30
C PRO A 55 -0.91 -6.32 -15.39
N GLY A 56 -0.85 -5.18 -16.08
CA GLY A 56 -1.78 -4.80 -17.14
C GLY A 56 -3.03 -4.08 -16.64
N SER A 57 -3.26 -4.05 -15.32
CA SER A 57 -4.30 -3.18 -14.74
C SER A 57 -3.87 -1.71 -14.81
N PHE A 58 -4.85 -0.82 -14.97
CA PHE A 58 -4.63 0.61 -14.99
C PHE A 58 -5.82 1.37 -14.40
N VAL A 59 -5.56 2.57 -13.93
CA VAL A 59 -6.59 3.54 -13.51
C VAL A 59 -6.25 4.90 -14.08
N VAL A 60 -7.29 5.66 -14.46
CA VAL A 60 -7.17 7.07 -14.81
C VAL A 60 -7.85 7.86 -13.69
N LEU A 61 -7.09 8.75 -13.06
CA LEU A 61 -7.57 9.62 -11.99
C LEU A 61 -7.50 11.07 -12.48
N GLY A 62 -8.59 11.81 -12.34
CA GLY A 62 -8.67 13.22 -12.75
C GLY A 62 -9.74 13.50 -13.80
N GLU A 63 -9.63 14.65 -14.44
CA GLU A 63 -10.60 15.14 -15.40
C GLU A 63 -10.13 14.96 -16.84
N LEU A 64 -10.90 14.18 -17.62
CA LEU A 64 -10.71 14.05 -19.05
C LEU A 64 -11.71 14.91 -19.81
N ARG A 65 -11.26 16.06 -20.34
CA ARG A 65 -12.10 17.04 -21.05
C ARG A 65 -11.35 17.64 -22.25
N PRO A 66 -12.05 18.23 -23.24
CA PRO A 66 -11.41 18.83 -24.42
C PRO A 66 -10.46 20.01 -24.13
N ALA A 67 -10.71 20.75 -23.05
CA ALA A 67 -9.86 21.82 -22.56
C ALA A 67 -9.84 21.77 -21.04
N GLY A 68 -8.69 22.06 -20.43
CA GLY A 68 -8.49 21.94 -18.99
C GLY A 68 -8.38 20.49 -18.51
N SER A 69 -7.96 19.54 -19.36
CA SER A 69 -7.78 18.16 -18.92
C SER A 69 -6.61 18.08 -17.95
N GLU A 70 -6.78 17.41 -16.83
CA GLU A 70 -5.71 17.15 -15.87
C GLU A 70 -5.95 15.77 -15.28
N PHE A 71 -5.05 14.83 -15.57
CA PHE A 71 -5.22 13.45 -15.13
C PHE A 71 -3.88 12.74 -14.98
N VAL A 72 -3.90 11.71 -14.14
CA VAL A 72 -2.81 10.75 -14.00
C VAL A 72 -3.29 9.40 -14.54
N LEU A 73 -2.51 8.80 -15.43
CA LEU A 73 -2.65 7.41 -15.83
C LEU A 73 -1.69 6.57 -15.01
N ILE A 74 -2.22 5.68 -14.18
CA ILE A 74 -1.45 4.75 -13.35
C ILE A 74 -1.57 3.37 -13.96
N THR A 75 -0.46 2.72 -14.28
CA THR A 75 -0.42 1.40 -14.92
C THR A 75 0.49 0.46 -14.14
N VAL A 76 -0.02 -0.71 -13.76
CA VAL A 76 0.81 -1.77 -13.17
C VAL A 76 1.52 -2.50 -14.30
N LEU A 77 2.84 -2.37 -14.40
CA LEU A 77 3.60 -2.94 -15.52
C LEU A 77 3.88 -4.43 -15.34
N HIS A 78 4.14 -5.13 -16.45
CA HIS A 78 4.67 -6.51 -16.43
C HIS A 78 6.13 -6.60 -15.95
N GLU A 79 6.68 -5.48 -15.49
CA GLU A 79 8.07 -5.32 -15.10
C GLU A 79 8.22 -5.38 -13.58
N THR A 80 9.41 -5.80 -13.15
CA THR A 80 9.83 -5.80 -11.74
C THR A 80 11.20 -5.20 -11.63
N GLU A 81 11.47 -4.52 -10.52
CA GLU A 81 12.78 -3.95 -10.20
C GLU A 81 13.27 -4.53 -8.87
N THR A 82 14.60 -4.62 -8.67
CA THR A 82 15.13 -4.95 -7.33
C THR A 82 15.57 -3.68 -6.63
N VAL A 83 14.92 -3.34 -5.51
CA VAL A 83 15.24 -2.18 -4.67
C VAL A 83 15.54 -2.68 -3.26
N ASP A 84 16.68 -2.27 -2.70
CA ASP A 84 17.17 -2.73 -1.39
C ASP A 84 17.17 -4.28 -1.22
N GLY A 85 17.50 -5.00 -2.29
CA GLY A 85 17.51 -6.47 -2.30
C GLY A 85 16.13 -7.12 -2.41
N ILE A 86 15.04 -6.34 -2.47
CA ILE A 86 13.67 -6.82 -2.62
C ILE A 86 13.20 -6.65 -4.06
N ARG A 87 12.64 -7.71 -4.64
CA ARG A 87 12.00 -7.65 -5.96
C ARG A 87 10.61 -7.04 -5.87
N THR A 88 10.44 -5.84 -6.41
CA THR A 88 9.20 -5.04 -6.40
C THR A 88 8.50 -5.05 -7.76
N ARG A 89 7.20 -4.74 -7.76
CA ARG A 89 6.40 -4.45 -8.95
C ARG A 89 6.65 -3.01 -9.36
N VAL A 90 6.82 -2.77 -10.67
CA VAL A 90 6.83 -1.42 -11.20
C VAL A 90 5.41 -0.96 -11.49
N VAL A 91 5.02 0.17 -10.90
CA VAL A 91 3.79 0.90 -11.19
C VAL A 91 4.20 2.23 -11.83
N GLU A 92 3.83 2.43 -13.09
CA GLU A 92 4.14 3.66 -13.82
C GLU A 92 2.98 4.65 -13.70
N GLU A 93 3.28 5.87 -13.30
CA GLU A 93 2.36 7.00 -13.37
C GLU A 93 2.77 7.96 -14.47
N ARG A 94 1.79 8.47 -15.20
CA ARG A 94 1.98 9.50 -16.21
C ARG A 94 1.02 10.64 -15.95
N GLU A 95 1.54 11.80 -15.56
CA GLU A 95 0.75 13.00 -15.33
C GLU A 95 0.60 13.81 -16.61
N TYR A 96 -0.63 14.20 -16.92
CA TYR A 96 -0.96 15.02 -18.07
C TYR A 96 -1.73 16.26 -17.67
N ARG A 97 -1.43 17.39 -18.34
CA ARG A 97 -2.24 18.61 -18.31
C ARG A 97 -2.40 19.17 -19.73
N ASP A 98 -3.63 19.43 -20.13
CA ASP A 98 -4.00 19.94 -21.47
C ASP A 98 -3.35 19.15 -22.63
N GLY A 99 -3.24 17.82 -22.48
CA GLY A 99 -2.60 16.93 -23.45
C GLY A 99 -1.07 16.95 -23.46
N TYR A 100 -0.43 17.73 -22.59
CA TYR A 100 1.01 17.72 -22.37
C TYR A 100 1.38 16.76 -21.24
N LEU A 101 2.38 15.91 -21.49
CA LEU A 101 3.00 15.07 -20.47
C LEU A 101 3.84 15.97 -19.55
N LEU A 102 3.55 15.93 -18.25
CA LEU A 102 4.25 16.69 -17.22
C LEU A 102 5.29 15.85 -16.48
N GLU A 103 4.96 14.60 -16.19
CA GLU A 103 5.82 13.71 -15.42
C GLU A 103 5.60 12.25 -15.86
N VAL A 104 6.67 11.45 -15.79
CA VAL A 104 6.58 10.00 -15.74
C VAL A 104 7.31 9.52 -14.50
N SER A 105 6.62 8.86 -13.58
CA SER A 105 7.24 8.22 -12.42
C SER A 105 7.10 6.70 -12.50
N ARG A 106 8.14 5.99 -12.06
CA ARG A 106 8.19 4.53 -11.96
C ARG A 106 8.38 4.17 -10.51
N ASN A 107 7.29 3.70 -9.93
CA ASN A 107 7.13 3.48 -8.49
C ASN A 107 7.31 2.00 -8.17
N PHE A 108 8.00 1.70 -7.07
CA PHE A 108 8.41 0.35 -6.72
C PHE A 108 7.62 -0.18 -5.52
N PHE A 109 6.65 -1.06 -5.77
CA PHE A 109 5.79 -1.60 -4.72
C PHE A 109 6.01 -3.08 -4.44
N GLY A 110 5.81 -3.49 -3.20
CA GLY A 110 5.80 -4.90 -2.81
C GLY A 110 4.64 -5.20 -1.86
N THR A 111 4.18 -6.45 -1.86
CA THR A 111 3.18 -6.94 -0.90
C THR A 111 3.84 -7.87 0.10
N ALA A 112 3.61 -7.65 1.39
CA ALA A 112 3.95 -8.57 2.45
C ALA A 112 3.00 -9.78 2.40
N GLU A 113 3.54 -10.97 2.15
CA GLU A 113 2.76 -12.17 1.79
C GLU A 113 1.80 -12.64 2.90
N LYS A 114 2.15 -12.45 4.18
CA LYS A 114 1.32 -12.89 5.31
C LYS A 114 0.33 -11.82 5.75
N THR A 115 0.74 -10.55 5.78
CA THR A 115 -0.12 -9.46 6.30
C THR A 115 -0.97 -8.82 5.21
N GLY A 116 -0.55 -8.90 3.95
CA GLY A 116 -1.15 -8.17 2.84
C GLY A 116 -0.77 -6.69 2.78
N ASP A 117 0.15 -6.24 3.65
CA ASP A 117 0.65 -4.87 3.65
C ASP A 117 1.32 -4.53 2.33
N ILE A 118 1.05 -3.34 1.82
CA ILE A 118 1.68 -2.81 0.61
C ILE A 118 2.76 -1.84 1.03
N LEU A 119 3.96 -2.11 0.58
CA LEU A 119 5.16 -1.36 0.88
C LEU A 119 5.62 -0.59 -0.35
N TYR A 120 6.13 0.61 -0.12
CA TYR A 120 6.68 1.48 -1.15
C TYR A 120 8.19 1.61 -0.95
N PHE A 121 8.94 1.32 -2.01
CA PHE A 121 10.40 1.25 -1.99
C PHE A 121 11.05 2.42 -2.72
N GLY A 122 10.24 3.36 -3.23
CA GLY A 122 10.67 4.58 -3.90
C GLY A 122 10.31 4.64 -5.37
N GLU A 123 10.88 5.64 -6.03
CA GLU A 123 10.55 6.06 -7.39
C GLU A 123 11.74 6.57 -8.17
N ASP A 124 11.70 6.31 -9.48
CA ASP A 124 12.42 7.11 -10.46
C ASP A 124 11.43 8.04 -11.16
N VAL A 125 11.79 9.31 -11.34
CA VAL A 125 10.91 10.36 -11.85
C VAL A 125 11.61 11.07 -13.00
N ASP A 126 10.87 11.30 -14.09
CA ASP A 126 11.25 12.16 -15.20
C ASP A 126 10.25 13.32 -15.30
N ASP A 127 10.68 14.54 -14.99
CA ASP A 127 9.90 15.75 -15.20
C ASP A 127 10.03 16.20 -16.65
N TYR A 128 8.94 16.60 -17.29
CA TYR A 128 8.91 17.02 -18.70
C TYR A 128 8.67 18.52 -18.86
N LYS A 129 9.49 19.14 -19.71
CA LYS A 129 9.27 20.48 -20.24
C LYS A 129 9.53 20.49 -21.74
N ASP A 130 8.62 21.08 -22.51
CA ASP A 130 8.72 21.14 -23.97
C ASP A 130 8.98 19.75 -24.62
N ARG A 131 8.34 18.71 -24.05
CA ARG A 131 8.45 17.29 -24.47
C ARG A 131 9.84 16.68 -24.32
N ARG A 132 10.66 17.24 -23.43
CA ARG A 132 11.98 16.71 -23.08
C ARG A 132 12.07 16.56 -21.57
N VAL A 133 12.83 15.57 -21.13
CA VAL A 133 13.18 15.44 -19.71
C VAL A 133 13.95 16.69 -19.29
N ALA A 134 13.48 17.33 -18.24
CA ALA A 134 13.97 18.60 -17.70
C ALA A 134 14.45 18.46 -16.25
N GLY A 135 14.07 17.38 -15.56
CA GLY A 135 14.39 17.14 -14.17
C GLY A 135 14.05 15.72 -13.73
N HIS A 136 14.43 15.43 -12.49
CA HIS A 136 14.15 14.18 -11.79
C HIS A 136 13.76 14.52 -10.34
N SER A 137 12.74 15.38 -10.20
CA SER A 137 12.27 15.83 -8.90
C SER A 137 11.60 14.68 -8.15
N GLY A 138 11.78 14.60 -6.83
CA GLY A 138 11.15 13.55 -6.01
C GLY A 138 11.81 12.17 -6.04
N VAL A 139 12.89 11.93 -6.81
CA VAL A 139 13.55 10.61 -6.84
C VAL A 139 14.09 10.19 -5.47
N TRP A 140 13.72 8.99 -5.05
CA TRP A 140 14.30 8.32 -3.90
C TRP A 140 14.19 6.80 -4.04
N ARG A 141 15.05 6.05 -3.36
CA ARG A 141 14.99 4.59 -3.32
C ARG A 141 15.41 4.09 -1.94
N ALA A 142 14.67 3.13 -1.40
CA ALA A 142 15.05 2.44 -0.17
C ALA A 142 16.48 1.89 -0.27
N GLY A 143 17.23 1.96 0.83
CA GLY A 143 18.63 1.54 0.90
C GLY A 143 19.63 2.56 0.35
N ARG A 144 19.19 3.72 -0.14
CA ARG A 144 20.05 4.85 -0.57
C ARG A 144 19.90 6.04 0.37
N ASP A 145 21.00 6.71 0.69
CA ASP A 145 21.03 7.96 1.45
C ASP A 145 20.24 7.93 2.79
N GLY A 146 20.10 6.74 3.38
CA GLY A 146 19.36 6.53 4.62
C GLY A 146 17.84 6.34 4.46
N ALA A 147 17.31 6.43 3.23
CA ALA A 147 15.92 6.13 2.92
C ALA A 147 15.59 4.67 3.19
N ARG A 148 14.38 4.42 3.69
CA ARG A 148 13.87 3.09 4.01
C ARG A 148 12.63 2.84 3.14
N ALA A 149 12.11 1.63 3.18
CA ALA A 149 10.80 1.36 2.60
C ALA A 149 9.71 1.68 3.63
N GLY A 150 8.60 2.23 3.16
CA GLY A 150 7.50 2.70 3.99
C GLY A 150 6.25 1.84 3.80
N LEU A 151 5.35 1.86 4.78
CA LEU A 151 4.02 1.30 4.61
C LEU A 151 3.18 2.26 3.75
N PHE A 152 2.82 1.81 2.56
CA PHE A 152 1.90 2.53 1.68
C PHE A 152 0.45 2.29 2.08
N LEU A 153 0.08 1.03 2.29
CA LEU A 153 -1.27 0.66 2.65
C LEU A 153 -1.26 -0.57 3.56
N PRO A 154 -1.86 -0.51 4.77
CA PRO A 154 -2.07 -1.69 5.59
C PRO A 154 -2.89 -2.75 4.83
N GLY A 155 -2.55 -4.03 5.00
CA GLY A 155 -3.28 -5.13 4.37
C GLY A 155 -4.71 -5.29 4.88
N ALA A 156 -4.98 -4.82 6.09
CA ALA A 156 -6.30 -4.76 6.70
C ALA A 156 -6.58 -3.35 7.26
N PRO A 157 -6.80 -2.35 6.38
CA PRO A 157 -7.00 -0.98 6.83
C PRO A 157 -8.35 -0.87 7.54
N ALA A 158 -8.37 -0.14 8.66
CA ALA A 158 -9.58 0.11 9.45
C ALA A 158 -9.78 1.61 9.69
N ALA A 159 -11.05 2.02 9.80
CA ALA A 159 -11.39 3.41 10.08
C ALA A 159 -10.75 3.87 11.40
N GLY A 160 -10.08 5.03 11.37
CA GLY A 160 -9.37 5.59 12.51
C GLY A 160 -7.93 5.10 12.70
N MET A 161 -7.44 4.16 11.88
CA MET A 161 -6.01 3.86 11.84
C MET A 161 -5.21 5.08 11.40
N LYS A 162 -4.06 5.29 12.06
CA LYS A 162 -3.07 6.28 11.70
C LYS A 162 -1.75 5.56 11.49
N TYR A 163 -1.11 5.78 10.35
CA TYR A 163 0.18 5.21 10.03
C TYR A 163 0.99 6.22 9.26
N TYR A 164 2.30 6.17 9.44
CA TYR A 164 3.21 6.97 8.65
C TYR A 164 3.21 6.44 7.21
N LEU A 165 2.79 7.29 6.28
CA LEU A 165 3.03 7.13 4.85
C LEU A 165 4.33 7.88 4.56
N GLU A 166 5.29 7.22 3.92
CA GLU A 166 6.53 7.85 3.47
C GLU A 166 6.25 8.88 2.36
#